data_AF-A0A941YB52-F1
#
_entry.id   AF-A0A941YB52-F1
#
_cell.length_a   1.000
_cell.length_b   1.000
_cell.length_c   1.000
_cell.angle_alpha   90.00
_cell.angle_beta   90.00
_cell.angle_gamma   90.00
#
_symmetry.space_group_name_H-M   'P 1'
#
loop_
_entity.id
_entity.type
_entity.pdbx_description
1 polymer ?
#
loop_
_entity_poly.entity_id
_entity_poly.type
_entity_poly.pdbx_seq_one_letter_code
_entity_poly.pdbx_strand_id
1 'polypeptide(L)'
;MEAGGSAWTYLCLRPHPWRRQLSIKGTKLLASTVWQDMTANGLTPEQVAEDLDLPLPAILEATRYCEANNDLIRMEAAEERNRLADAGLKLGA
;
A
#
# COMPACT_ATOMS: atom_id res chain seq x y z
N MET A 1 -7.57 -20.20 -14.35
CA MET A 1 -6.14 -19.89 -14.16
C MET A 1 -6.02 -19.18 -12.83
N GLU A 2 -5.63 -19.91 -11.78
CA GLU A 2 -5.48 -19.37 -10.43
C GLU A 2 -4.08 -18.78 -10.29
N ALA A 3 -3.98 -17.45 -10.40
CA ALA A 3 -2.71 -16.76 -10.25
C ALA A 3 -2.36 -16.64 -8.76
N GLY A 4 -1.55 -17.59 -8.28
CA GLY A 4 -0.61 -17.42 -7.17
C GLY A 4 -1.22 -17.11 -5.80
N GLY A 5 -1.34 -18.14 -4.96
CA GLY A 5 -1.61 -18.00 -3.53
C GLY A 5 -0.69 -16.95 -2.90
N SER A 6 -1.26 -16.09 -2.07
CA SER A 6 -0.56 -14.95 -1.48
C SER A 6 0.67 -15.44 -0.70
N ALA A 7 1.87 -15.28 -1.27
CA ALA A 7 3.16 -15.55 -0.62
C ALA A 7 3.43 -14.61 0.58
N TRP A 8 2.46 -13.78 0.92
CA TRP A 8 2.55 -12.71 1.90
C TRP A 8 1.76 -13.09 3.15
N THR A 9 2.44 -13.09 4.29
CA THR A 9 1.89 -13.51 5.57
C THR A 9 1.00 -12.42 6.17
N TYR A 10 1.40 -11.16 6.02
CA TYR A 10 0.77 -9.98 6.59
C TYR A 10 0.05 -9.12 5.55
N LEU A 11 0.26 -9.36 4.25
CA LEU A 11 -0.46 -8.65 3.20
C LEU A 11 -1.68 -9.44 2.70
N CYS A 12 -2.73 -8.74 2.33
CA CYS A 12 -3.95 -9.33 1.78
C CYS A 12 -4.50 -8.46 0.65
N LEU A 13 -5.01 -9.13 -0.39
CA LEU A 13 -5.71 -8.46 -1.47
C LEU A 13 -7.11 -8.07 -0.99
N ARG A 14 -7.43 -6.78 -1.07
CA ARG A 14 -8.79 -6.29 -0.87
C ARG A 14 -9.51 -6.25 -2.22
N PRO A 15 -10.75 -6.75 -2.32
CA PRO A 15 -11.54 -6.58 -3.53
C PRO A 15 -11.84 -5.09 -3.72
N HIS A 16 -11.25 -4.49 -4.75
CA HIS A 16 -11.49 -3.11 -5.15
C HIS A 16 -11.82 -3.07 -6.64
N PRO A 17 -12.75 -2.20 -7.10
CA PRO A 17 -13.23 -2.19 -8.49
C PRO A 17 -12.13 -1.97 -9.55
N TRP A 18 -11.01 -1.38 -9.16
CA TRP A 18 -9.87 -1.13 -10.07
C TRP A 18 -8.50 -1.30 -9.43
N ARG A 19 -8.42 -1.40 -8.09
CA ARG A 19 -7.14 -1.44 -7.36
C ARG A 19 -6.72 -2.88 -7.08
N ARG A 20 -5.47 -3.19 -7.35
CA ARG A 20 -4.83 -4.50 -7.20
C ARG A 20 -3.75 -4.51 -6.10
N GLN A 21 -3.46 -3.36 -5.52
CA GLN A 21 -2.51 -3.22 -4.41
C GLN A 21 -2.91 -4.07 -3.18
N LEU A 22 -1.91 -4.67 -2.54
CA LEU A 22 -2.12 -5.38 -1.28
C LEU A 22 -2.18 -4.40 -0.09
N SER A 23 -3.04 -4.74 0.87
CA SER A 23 -3.21 -4.03 2.14
C SER A 23 -2.62 -4.82 3.30
N ILE A 24 -2.19 -4.15 4.36
CA ILE A 24 -1.74 -4.83 5.57
C ILE A 24 -2.96 -5.41 6.30
N LYS A 25 -2.93 -6.70 6.61
CA LYS A 25 -3.97 -7.42 7.37
C LYS A 25 -4.19 -6.72 8.71
N GLY A 26 -5.44 -6.60 9.10
CA GLY A 26 -5.83 -5.87 10.32
C GLY A 26 -5.93 -4.35 10.15
N THR A 27 -5.50 -3.79 9.01
CA THR A 27 -5.56 -2.33 8.78
C THR A 27 -6.37 -1.96 7.53
N LYS A 28 -6.69 -0.67 7.41
CA LYS A 28 -7.19 -0.07 6.17
C LYS A 28 -6.07 0.51 5.30
N LEU A 29 -4.80 0.33 5.69
CA LEU A 29 -3.64 0.91 5.04
C LEU A 29 -3.11 -0.02 3.94
N LEU A 30 -2.73 0.60 2.82
CA LEU A 30 -2.04 -0.08 1.73
C LEU A 30 -0.56 -0.24 2.10
N ALA A 31 0.05 -1.34 1.65
CA ALA A 31 1.51 -1.54 1.80
C ALA A 31 2.29 -0.36 1.21
N SER A 32 1.82 0.17 0.07
CA SER A 32 2.40 1.34 -0.59
C SER A 32 2.32 2.59 0.25
N THR A 33 1.19 2.87 0.90
CA THR A 33 1.01 4.07 1.71
C THR A 33 2.02 4.07 2.86
N VAL A 34 2.15 2.94 3.55
CA VAL A 34 3.11 2.79 4.65
C VAL A 34 4.55 2.96 4.18
N TRP A 35 4.91 2.32 3.05
CA TRP A 35 6.26 2.43 2.50
C TRP A 35 6.59 3.84 1.99
N GLN A 36 5.64 4.51 1.34
CA GLN A 36 5.80 5.90 0.88
C GLN A 36 5.92 6.87 2.05
N ASP A 37 5.09 6.72 3.08
CA ASP A 37 5.16 7.55 4.29
C ASP A 37 6.51 7.35 5.01
N MET A 38 6.90 6.09 5.22
CA MET A 38 8.20 5.73 5.80
C MET A 38 9.36 6.36 5.02
N THR A 39 9.33 6.28 3.69
CA THR A 39 10.37 6.84 2.81
C THR A 39 10.36 8.36 2.82
N ALA A 40 9.18 9.00 2.84
CA ALA A 40 9.04 10.45 2.83
C ALA A 40 9.46 11.09 4.15
N ASN A 41 9.14 10.43 5.27
CA ASN A 41 9.48 10.89 6.62
C ASN A 41 10.87 10.38 7.08
N GLY A 42 11.50 9.47 6.34
CA GLY A 42 12.78 8.87 6.72
C GLY A 42 12.70 7.99 7.97
N LEU A 43 11.53 7.38 8.22
CA LEU A 43 11.29 6.53 9.38
C LEU A 43 11.93 5.15 9.19
N THR A 44 12.32 4.52 10.29
CA THR A 44 12.74 3.12 10.26
C THR A 44 11.53 2.18 10.30
N PRO A 45 11.63 0.95 9.77
CA PRO A 45 10.54 -0.01 9.83
C PRO A 45 10.12 -0.36 11.27
N GLU A 46 11.04 -0.25 12.24
CA GLU A 46 10.77 -0.41 13.68
C GLU A 46 9.90 0.71 14.22
N GLN A 47 10.21 1.97 13.89
CA GLN A 47 9.40 3.11 14.30
C GLN A 47 8.00 3.05 13.70
N VAL A 48 7.88 2.70 12.43
CA VAL A 48 6.58 2.56 11.75
C VAL A 48 5.78 1.40 12.35
N ALA A 49 6.45 0.31 12.74
CA ALA A 49 5.82 -0.81 13.42
C ALA A 49 5.23 -0.37 14.77
N GLU A 50 5.98 0.38 15.58
CA GLU A 50 5.48 0.94 16.84
C GLU A 50 4.35 1.95 16.62
N ASP A 51 4.51 2.91 15.71
CA ASP A 51 3.53 3.98 15.46
C ASP A 51 2.18 3.43 14.98
N LEU A 52 2.22 2.42 14.11
CA LEU A 52 1.03 1.78 13.56
C LEU A 52 0.49 0.65 14.45
N ASP A 53 1.16 0.33 15.56
CA ASP A 53 0.88 -0.85 16.40
C ASP A 53 0.83 -2.14 15.55
N LEU A 54 1.81 -2.29 14.64
CA LEU A 54 1.91 -3.40 13.70
C LEU A 54 3.17 -4.23 13.97
N PRO A 55 3.14 -5.54 13.68
CA PRO A 55 4.34 -6.34 13.79
C PRO A 55 5.38 -5.88 12.75
N LEU A 56 6.61 -5.64 13.20
CA LEU A 56 7.77 -5.35 12.34
C LEU A 56 7.85 -6.20 11.06
N PRO A 57 7.65 -7.54 11.09
CA PRO A 57 7.67 -8.34 9.87
C PRO A 57 6.60 -7.93 8.84
N ALA A 58 5.47 -7.34 9.24
CA ALA A 58 4.49 -6.80 8.30
C ALA A 58 5.02 -5.57 7.55
N ILE A 59 5.76 -4.68 8.24
CA ILE A 59 6.35 -3.48 7.63
C ILE A 59 7.46 -3.88 6.65
N LEU A 60 8.31 -4.84 7.04
CA LEU A 60 9.36 -5.37 6.18
C LEU A 60 8.77 -6.07 4.94
N GLU A 61 7.70 -6.84 5.11
CA GLU A 61 7.00 -7.50 4.01
C GLU A 61 6.34 -6.48 3.06
N ALA A 62 5.70 -5.44 3.61
CA ALA A 62 5.14 -4.32 2.84
C ALA A 62 6.21 -3.60 2.02
N THR A 63 7.37 -3.34 2.62
CA THR A 63 8.53 -2.71 1.95
C THR A 63 8.99 -3.56 0.76
N ARG A 64 9.25 -4.86 0.99
CA ARG A 64 9.66 -5.79 -0.08
C ARG A 64 8.64 -5.87 -1.21
N TYR A 65 7.36 -5.93 -0.87
CA TYR A 65 6.29 -5.91 -1.86
C TYR A 65 6.32 -4.63 -2.69
N CYS A 66 6.52 -3.47 -2.06
CA CYS A 66 6.54 -2.18 -2.74
C CYS A 66 7.77 -1.99 -3.63
N GLU A 67 8.93 -2.49 -3.22
CA GLU A 67 10.13 -2.50 -4.05
C GLU A 67 9.95 -3.39 -5.28
N ALA A 68 9.38 -4.59 -5.10
CA ALA A 68 9.14 -5.52 -6.21
C ALA A 68 8.01 -5.08 -7.17
N ASN A 69 7.05 -4.28 -6.69
CA ASN A 69 5.86 -3.88 -7.45
C ASN A 69 5.77 -2.35 -7.62
N ASN A 70 6.91 -1.64 -7.59
CA ASN A 70 6.92 -0.17 -7.60
C ASN A 70 6.23 0.41 -8.84
N ASP A 71 6.40 -0.22 -9.98
CA ASP A 71 5.82 0.21 -11.25
C ASP A 71 4.28 0.13 -11.21
N LEU A 72 3.75 -1.01 -10.74
CA LEU A 72 2.31 -1.20 -10.53
C LEU A 72 1.74 -0.15 -9.57
N ILE A 73 2.42 0.06 -8.44
CA ILE A 73 2.01 1.05 -7.44
C ILE A 73 1.92 2.45 -8.05
N ARG A 74 2.93 2.85 -8.84
CA ARG A 74 2.93 4.15 -9.53
C ARG A 74 1.79 4.28 -10.53
N MET A 75 1.55 3.23 -11.33
CA MET A 75 0.44 3.21 -12.29
C MET A 75 -0.91 3.35 -11.58
N GLU A 76 -1.12 2.62 -10.48
CA GLU A 76 -2.35 2.67 -9.71
C GLU A 76 -2.54 4.01 -8.97
N ALA A 77 -1.46 4.61 -8.47
CA ALA A 77 -1.51 5.95 -7.89
C ALA A 77 -1.84 7.03 -8.92
N ALA A 78 -1.33 6.90 -10.14
CA ALA A 78 -1.66 7.80 -11.24
C ALA A 78 -3.12 7.65 -11.68
N GLU A 79 -3.62 6.42 -11.79
CA GLU A 79 -5.03 6.12 -12.08
C GLU A 79 -5.94 6.64 -10.96
N GLU A 80 -5.58 6.48 -9.68
CA GLU A 80 -6.34 7.07 -8.57
C GLU A 80 -6.48 8.58 -8.75
N ARG A 81 -5.37 9.27 -9.02
CA ARG A 81 -5.35 10.71 -9.21
C ARG A 81 -6.19 11.13 -10.40
N ASN A 82 -6.14 10.39 -11.51
CA ASN A 82 -6.94 10.65 -12.69
C ASN A 82 -8.44 10.47 -12.40
N ARG A 83 -8.82 9.39 -11.70
CA ARG A 83 -10.21 9.14 -11.29
C ARG A 83 -10.73 10.17 -10.29
N LEU A 84 -9.91 10.63 -9.34
CA LEU A 84 -10.26 11.70 -8.42
C LEU A 84 -10.49 13.03 -9.16
N ALA A 85 -9.66 13.32 -10.17
CA ALA A 85 -9.82 14.49 -11.02
C ALA A 85 -11.08 14.42 -11.91
N ASP A 86 -11.34 13.25 -12.52
CA ASP A 86 -12.50 12.98 -13.38
C ASP A 86 -13.82 12.99 -12.58
N ALA A 87 -13.82 12.44 -11.37
CA ALA A 87 -14.98 12.46 -10.48
C ALA A 87 -15.38 13.86 -9.98
N GLY A 88 -14.66 14.93 -10.38
CA GLY A 88 -14.98 16.31 -10.03
C GLY A 88 -14.81 16.65 -8.55
N LEU A 89 -14.22 15.74 -7.75
CA LEU A 89 -13.85 15.97 -6.37
C LEU A 89 -12.65 16.93 -6.33
N LYS A 90 -12.93 18.22 -6.45
CA LYS A 90 -12.04 19.25 -5.91
C LYS A 90 -11.91 18.97 -4.41
N LEU A 91 -10.74 18.55 -3.96
CA LEU A 91 -10.36 18.76 -2.56
C LEU A 91 -10.58 20.25 -2.29
N GLY A 92 -11.59 20.56 -1.48
CA GLY A 92 -12.05 21.91 -1.25
C GLY A 92 -10.92 22.77 -0.69
N ALA A 93 -10.64 23.86 -1.43
CA ALA A 93 -9.96 25.11 -1.11
C ALA A 93 -9.01 25.16 0.09
#